data_AF-A0A9D9EZB7-F1
#
_entry.id   AF-A0A9D9EZB7-F1
#
_cell.length_a   1.000
_cell.length_b   1.000
_cell.length_c   1.000
_cell.angle_alpha   90.00
_cell.angle_beta   90.00
_cell.angle_gamma   90.00
#
_symmetry.space_group_name_H-M   'P 1'
#
loop_
_entity.id
_entity.type
_entity.pdbx_description
1 polymer ?
#
loop_
_entity_poly.entity_id
_entity_poly.type
_entity_poly.pdbx_seq_one_letter_code
_entity_poly.pdbx_strand_id
1 'polypeptide(L)' 'MEDNETIVRKAGPDDAESLVAIYSHYVENTAVSFEYVTPSVQEFRSRATASNFSIQQHIEEIMLR' A
#
# COMPACT_ATOMS: atom_id res chain seq x y z
N MET A 1 28.87 1.15 -14.95
CA MET A 1 27.46 0.85 -14.63
C MET A 1 26.82 2.20 -14.43
N GLU A 2 25.78 2.52 -15.19
CA GLU A 2 25.09 3.80 -15.05
C GLU A 2 24.42 3.80 -13.67
N ASP A 3 24.77 4.76 -12.81
CA ASP A 3 24.09 4.94 -11.52
C ASP A 3 22.66 5.38 -11.84
N ASN A 4 21.74 4.42 -11.85
CA ASN A 4 20.33 4.70 -12.02
C ASN A 4 19.84 5.31 -10.71
N GLU A 5 19.72 6.64 -10.70
CA GLU A 5 19.31 7.40 -9.53
C GLU A 5 18.01 6.83 -8.95
N THR A 6 18.09 6.27 -7.74
CA THR A 6 16.94 5.67 -7.07
C THR A 6 16.20 6.75 -6.28
N ILE A 7 15.02 7.15 -6.78
CA ILE A 7 14.21 8.19 -6.16
C ILE A 7 13.19 7.55 -5.21
N VAL A 8 13.19 7.95 -3.94
CA VAL A 8 12.16 7.57 -2.96
C VAL A 8 11.10 8.66 -2.88
N ARG A 9 9.83 8.27 -3.03
CA ARG A 9 8.66 9.17 -2.92
C ARG A 9 7.54 8.53 -2.12
N LYS A 10 6.55 9.33 -1.71
CA LYS A 10 5.33 8.81 -1.09
C LYS A 10 4.57 7.92 -2.08
N ALA A 11 4.16 6.74 -1.63
CA ALA A 11 3.30 5.85 -2.39
C ALA A 11 1.85 6.37 -2.41
N GLY A 12 1.20 6.25 -3.56
CA GLY A 12 -0.20 6.62 -3.76
C GLY A 12 -1.05 5.42 -4.21
N PRO A 13 -2.38 5.58 -4.29
CA PRO A 13 -3.29 4.50 -4.69
C PRO A 13 -3.00 3.93 -6.08
N ASP A 14 -2.41 4.74 -6.98
CA ASP A 14 -2.08 4.31 -8.34
C ASP A 14 -0.85 3.41 -8.40
N ASP A 15 -0.04 3.36 -7.34
CA ASP A 15 1.09 2.42 -7.24
C ASP A 15 0.62 0.98 -6.90
N ALA A 16 -0.66 0.78 -6.57
CA ALA A 16 -1.17 -0.49 -6.05
C ALA A 16 -0.91 -1.68 -6.97
N GLU A 17 -1.05 -1.52 -8.29
CA GLU A 17 -0.80 -2.62 -9.24
C GLU A 17 0.66 -3.06 -9.22
N SER A 18 1.59 -2.10 -9.27
CA SER A 18 3.03 -2.38 -9.23
C SER A 18 3.45 -2.96 -7.88
N LEU A 19 2.89 -2.47 -6.79
CA LEU A 19 3.15 -2.99 -5.44
C LEU A 19 2.62 -4.41 -5.26
N VAL A 20 1.43 -4.74 -5.78
CA VAL A 20 0.89 -6.10 -5.76
C VAL A 20 1.76 -7.06 -6.57
N ALA A 21 2.27 -6.64 -7.73
CA ALA A 21 3.16 -7.47 -8.55
C ALA A 21 4.48 -7.82 -7.84
N ILE A 22 5.01 -6.91 -7.02
CA ILE A 22 6.18 -7.19 -6.16
C ILE A 22 5.78 -8.05 -4.96
N TYR A 23 4.66 -7.72 -4.32
CA TYR A 23 4.20 -8.36 -3.09
C TYR A 23 3.76 -9.82 -3.30
N SER A 24 3.18 -10.16 -4.45
CA SER A 24 2.71 -11.50 -4.79
C SER A 24 3.79 -12.56 -4.62
N HIS A 25 5.04 -12.24 -4.97
CA HIS A 25 6.16 -13.14 -4.79
C HIS A 25 6.32 -13.58 -3.33
N TYR A 26 6.18 -12.64 -2.39
CA TYR A 26 6.30 -12.92 -0.96
C TYR A 26 5.13 -13.72 -0.40
N VAL A 27 3.94 -13.59 -0.98
CA VAL A 27 2.78 -14.39 -0.60
C VAL A 27 2.89 -15.82 -1.12
N GLU A 28 3.29 -15.97 -2.38
CA GLU A 28 3.23 -17.25 -3.08
C GLU A 28 4.46 -18.12 -2.86
N ASN A 29 5.63 -17.50 -2.67
CA ASN A 29 6.92 -18.19 -2.73
C ASN A 29 7.71 -18.12 -1.41
N THR A 30 7.19 -17.47 -0.39
CA THR A 30 7.89 -17.32 0.90
C THR A 30 6.93 -17.47 2.08
N ALA A 31 7.47 -17.81 3.26
CA ALA A 31 6.71 -17.84 4.51
C ALA A 31 6.76 -16.49 5.27
N VAL A 32 7.13 -15.40 4.59
CA VAL A 32 7.29 -14.07 5.22
C VAL A 32 5.94 -13.40 5.42
N SER A 33 5.02 -13.55 4.47
CA SER A 33 3.67 -12.97 4.58
C SER A 33 2.75 -13.89 5.41
N PHE A 34 1.73 -13.31 6.03
CA PHE A 34 0.66 -14.06 6.71
C PHE A 34 -0.60 -14.16 5.84
N GLU A 35 -0.50 -13.79 4.56
CA GLU A 35 -1.60 -13.90 3.61
C GLU A 35 -1.70 -15.33 3.09
N TYR A 36 -2.93 -15.82 2.92
CA TYR A 36 -3.17 -17.13 2.30
C TYR A 36 -3.16 -17.07 0.77
N VAL A 37 -3.56 -15.93 0.22
CA VAL A 37 -3.64 -15.66 -1.22
C VAL A 37 -3.22 -14.23 -1.49
N THR A 38 -2.62 -13.98 -2.65
CA THR A 38 -2.25 -12.63 -3.07
C THR A 38 -3.49 -11.75 -3.13
N PRO A 39 -3.52 -10.58 -2.45
CA PRO A 39 -4.67 -9.69 -2.47
C PRO A 39 -4.86 -9.09 -3.87
N SER A 40 -6.12 -8.82 -4.23
CA SER A 40 -6.40 -8.13 -5.50
C SER A 40 -5.87 -6.69 -5.49
N VAL A 41 -5.60 -6.12 -6.67
CA VAL A 41 -5.20 -4.70 -6.80
C VAL A 41 -6.21 -3.76 -6.14
N GLN A 42 -7.51 -4.04 -6.29
CA GLN A 42 -8.56 -3.22 -5.69
C GLN A 42 -8.55 -3.27 -4.17
N GLU A 43 -8.36 -4.46 -3.59
CA GLU A 43 -8.25 -4.63 -2.15
C GLU A 43 -6.99 -3.94 -1.62
N PHE A 44 -5.85 -4.12 -2.28
CA PHE A 44 -4.59 -3.50 -1.90
C PHE A 44 -4.67 -1.97 -1.98
N ARG A 45 -5.27 -1.43 -3.05
CA ARG A 45 -5.56 0.00 -3.21
C ARG A 45 -6.42 0.52 -2.06
N SER A 46 -7.46 -0.23 -1.69
CA SER A 46 -8.36 0.12 -0.58
C SER A 46 -7.62 0.18 0.75
N ARG A 47 -6.75 -0.82 1.04
CA ARG A 47 -5.89 -0.82 2.22
C ARG A 47 -4.98 0.40 2.26
N ALA A 48 -4.33 0.74 1.15
CA ALA A 48 -3.44 1.91 1.05
C ALA A 48 -4.19 3.24 1.29
N THR A 49 -5.42 3.36 0.80
CA THR A 49 -6.26 4.55 1.06
C THR A 49 -6.74 4.63 2.52
N ALA A 50 -7.07 3.48 3.13
CA ALA A 50 -7.53 3.42 4.51
C ALA A 50 -6.44 3.86 5.51
N SER A 51 -5.17 3.56 5.21
CA SER A 51 -4.03 4.01 6.02
C SER A 51 -3.91 5.54 6.14
N ASN A 52 -4.45 6.31 5.19
CA ASN A 52 -4.46 7.79 5.25
C ASN A 52 -5.73 8.37 5.90
N PHE A 53 -6.81 7.59 6.03
CA PHE A 53 -8.13 8.10 6.42
C PHE A 53 -8.30 8.22 7.94
N SER A 54 -7.60 7.38 8.71
CA SER A 54 -7.90 7.21 10.14
C SER A 54 -7.42 8.34 11.07
N ILE A 55 -6.60 9.29 10.59
CA ILE A 55 -6.10 10.40 11.44
C ILE A 55 -6.74 11.74 11.07
N GLN A 56 -7.14 11.94 9.81
CA GLN A 56 -7.70 13.23 9.36
C GLN A 56 -9.21 13.34 9.64
N GLN A 57 -9.97 12.25 9.45
CA GLN A 57 -11.44 12.28 9.63
C GLN A 57 -11.85 12.44 11.10
N HIS A 58 -11.11 11.83 12.02
CA HIS A 58 -11.39 11.94 13.45
C HIS A 58 -11.05 13.34 14.01
N ILE A 59 -10.05 14.03 13.44
CA ILE A 59 -9.70 15.41 13.84
C ILE A 59 -10.78 16.39 13.37
N GLU A 60 -11.34 16.22 12.17
CA GLU A 60 -12.42 17.08 11.67
C GLU A 60 -13.73 16.92 12.45
N GLU A 61 -14.11 15.70 12.83
CA GLU A 61 -15.29 15.47 13.69
C GLU A 61 -15.14 16.03 15.10
N ILE A 62 -13.91 16.07 15.64
CA ILE A 62 -13.61 16.66 16.95
C ILE A 62 -13.58 18.20 16.87
N MET A 63 -13.11 18.78 15.77
CA MET A 63 -13.02 20.24 15.57
C MET A 63 -14.35 20.91 15.17
N LEU A 64 -15.35 20.14 14.75
CA LEU A 64 -16.70 20.60 14.38
C LEU A 64 -17.74 20.42 15.51
N ARG A 65 -17.31 20.03 16.71
CA ARG A 65 -18.11 20.04 17.95
C ARG A 65 -17.55 21.05 18.94
#